data_AF-A0A932EJC2-F1
#
_entry.id   AF-A0A932EJC2-F1
#
_cell.length_a   1.000
_cell.length_b   1.000
_cell.length_c   1.000
_cell.angle_alpha   90.00
_cell.angle_beta   90.00
_cell.angle_gamma   90.00
#
_symmetry.space_group_name_H-M   'P 1'
#
loop_
_entity.id
_entity.type
_entity.pdbx_description
1 polymer ?
#
loop_
_entity_poly.entity_id
_entity_poly.type
_entity_poly.pdbx_seq_one_letter_code
_entity_poly.pdbx_strand_id
1 'polypeptide(L)' 'YTPRKRCLESKALKYYLRSYRDEGAFCESLAARIAEDVVYAIAPRWVRVTVNQNVRGGIAIVAVAERGETGNVRRDT' A
#
# COMPACT_ATOMS: atom_id res chain seq x y z
N TYR A 1 -7.67 4.24 0.39
CA TYR A 1 -7.19 5.26 1.33
C TYR A 1 -8.27 6.33 1.47
N THR A 2 -8.26 7.09 2.56
CA THR A 2 -9.18 8.22 2.81
C THR A 2 -8.37 9.53 2.85
N PRO A 3 -8.48 10.41 1.85
CA PRO A 3 -7.69 11.65 1.80
C PRO A 3 -8.06 12.64 2.91
N ARG A 4 -7.14 13.58 3.17
CA ARG A 4 -7.42 14.83 3.90
C ARG A 4 -7.49 15.99 2.92
N LYS A 5 -6.41 16.77 2.81
CA LYS A 5 -6.31 17.95 1.93
C LYS A 5 -5.68 17.64 0.56
N ARG A 6 -5.01 16.49 0.42
CA ARG A 6 -4.27 16.08 -0.78
C ARG A 6 -4.70 14.67 -1.19
N CYS A 7 -4.70 14.43 -2.50
CA CYS A 7 -4.96 13.13 -3.12
C CYS A 7 -3.74 12.68 -3.92
N LEU A 8 -3.61 11.38 -4.15
CA LEU A 8 -2.62 10.86 -5.08
C LEU A 8 -3.06 11.14 -6.51
N GLU A 9 -2.15 11.65 -7.32
CA GLU A 9 -2.35 11.78 -8.77
C GLU A 9 -2.03 10.43 -9.44
N SER A 10 -2.94 9.97 -10.30
CA SER A 10 -2.93 8.60 -10.85
C SER A 10 -1.71 8.30 -11.73
N LYS A 11 -1.24 9.27 -12.53
CA LYS A 11 -0.05 9.11 -13.39
C LYS A 11 1.22 9.01 -12.54
N ALA A 12 1.37 9.83 -11.51
CA ALA A 12 2.47 9.76 -10.55
C ALA A 12 2.48 8.42 -9.81
N LEU A 13 1.30 7.95 -9.34
CA LEU A 13 1.17 6.64 -8.70
C LEU A 13 1.62 5.50 -9.62
N LYS A 14 1.25 5.53 -10.90
CA LYS A 14 1.72 4.54 -11.88
C LYS A 14 3.24 4.54 -12.02
N TYR A 15 3.89 5.71 -12.11
CA TYR A 15 5.35 5.78 -12.22
C TYR A 15 6.05 5.33 -10.95
N TYR A 16 5.52 5.70 -9.79
CA TYR A 16 5.99 5.24 -8.49
C TYR A 16 5.90 3.72 -8.36
N LEU A 17 4.77 3.09 -8.68
CA LEU A 17 4.68 1.62 -8.63
C LEU A 17 5.63 0.95 -9.64
N ARG A 18 5.88 1.58 -10.78
CA ARG A 18 6.79 1.06 -11.80
C ARG A 18 8.26 1.14 -11.37
N SER A 19 8.64 2.03 -10.44
CA SER A 19 10.04 2.15 -10.00
C SER A 19 10.53 0.91 -9.24
N TYR A 20 9.63 0.10 -8.69
CA TYR A 20 9.96 -1.17 -8.01
C TYR A 20 10.23 -2.35 -8.94
N ARG A 21 10.07 -2.18 -10.27
CA ARG A 21 10.13 -3.30 -11.23
C ARG A 21 11.42 -4.11 -11.15
N ASP A 22 12.53 -3.41 -10.97
CA ASP A 22 13.88 -3.97 -10.99
C ASP A 22 14.49 -4.02 -9.57
N GLU A 23 13.66 -3.83 -8.53
CA GLU A 23 14.05 -3.88 -7.12
C GLU A 23 13.51 -5.17 -6.48
N GLY A 24 14.41 -5.98 -5.91
CA GLY A 24 14.01 -7.13 -5.10
C GLY A 24 13.47 -6.69 -3.75
N ALA A 25 12.22 -7.04 -3.43
CA ALA A 25 11.60 -6.76 -2.15
C ALA A 25 10.72 -7.93 -1.67
N PHE A 26 10.71 -8.18 -0.37
CA PHE A 26 9.69 -9.03 0.25
C PHE A 26 8.32 -8.36 0.14
N CYS A 27 7.26 -9.13 -0.04
CA CYS A 27 5.91 -8.58 -0.23
C CYS A 27 5.43 -7.79 0.98
N GLU A 28 5.81 -8.25 2.16
CA GLU A 28 5.56 -7.63 3.46
C GLU A 28 6.21 -6.25 3.55
N SER A 29 7.49 -6.17 3.20
CA SER A 29 8.26 -4.92 3.20
C SER A 29 7.74 -3.94 2.14
N LEU A 30 7.38 -4.43 0.96
CA LEU A 30 6.83 -3.60 -0.12
C LEU A 30 5.49 -2.98 0.28
N ALA A 31 4.58 -3.77 0.89
CA ALA A 31 3.30 -3.25 1.38
C ALA A 31 3.51 -2.16 2.45
N ALA A 32 4.39 -2.39 3.41
CA ALA A 32 4.71 -1.44 4.48
C ALA A 32 5.30 -0.13 3.91
N ARG A 33 6.29 -0.24 3.01
CA ARG A 33 6.95 0.91 2.38
C ARG A 33 5.98 1.77 1.58
N ILE A 34 5.13 1.15 0.74
CA ILE A 34 4.13 1.89 -0.03
C ILE A 34 3.15 2.62 0.91
N ALA A 35 2.73 1.98 2.01
CA ALA A 35 1.82 2.63 2.96
C ALA A 35 2.48 3.86 3.62
N GLU A 36 3.76 3.77 3.98
CA GLU A 36 4.54 4.88 4.54
C GLU A 36 4.75 6.02 3.54
N ASP A 37 5.11 5.71 2.30
CA ASP A 37 5.31 6.69 1.24
C ASP A 37 4.00 7.44 0.93
N VAL A 38 2.85 6.75 0.96
CA VAL A 38 1.54 7.41 0.82
C VAL A 38 1.25 8.34 2.00
N VAL A 39 1.58 7.92 3.24
CA VAL A 39 1.45 8.80 4.41
C VAL A 39 2.31 10.05 4.27
N TYR A 40 3.57 9.88 3.86
CA TYR A 40 4.50 10.98 3.63
C TYR A 40 4.01 11.94 2.54
N ALA A 41 3.55 11.40 1.40
CA ALA A 41 3.16 12.20 0.25
C ALA A 41 1.92 13.07 0.50
N ILE A 42 0.88 12.50 1.13
CA ILE A 42 -0.44 13.17 1.19
C ILE A 42 -1.03 13.35 2.58
N ALA A 43 -0.44 12.74 3.63
CA ALA A 43 -0.95 12.74 5.00
C ALA A 43 -2.45 12.38 5.09
N PRO A 44 -2.87 11.19 4.59
CA PRO A 44 -4.27 10.79 4.57
C PRO A 44 -4.80 10.56 5.99
N ARG A 45 -6.13 10.45 6.15
CA ARG A 45 -6.72 10.01 7.44
C ARG A 45 -6.36 8.55 7.71
N TRP A 46 -6.41 7.74 6.65
CA TRP A 46 -6.14 6.31 6.68
C TRP A 46 -5.72 5.78 5.31
N VAL A 47 -4.86 4.77 5.28
CA VAL A 47 -4.48 4.03 4.07
C VAL A 47 -4.30 2.55 4.39
N ARG A 48 -4.76 1.69 3.47
CA ARG A 48 -4.45 0.27 3.38
C ARG A 48 -3.79 0.00 2.04
N VAL A 49 -2.68 -0.73 2.08
CA VAL A 49 -1.99 -1.25 0.90
C VAL A 49 -2.05 -2.77 0.98
N THR A 50 -2.51 -3.39 -0.10
CA THR A 50 -2.51 -4.84 -0.27
C THR A 50 -1.58 -5.19 -1.42
N VAL A 51 -0.56 -5.99 -1.15
CA VAL A 51 0.32 -6.57 -2.18
C VAL A 51 -0.05 -8.04 -2.33
N ASN A 52 -0.52 -8.41 -3.51
CA ASN A 52 -0.82 -9.79 -3.87
C ASN A 52 0.28 -10.32 -4.79
N GLN A 53 1.04 -11.29 -4.32
CA GLN A 53 2.11 -11.90 -5.10
C GLN A 53 1.59 -13.07 -5.92
N ASN A 54 2.06 -13.19 -7.16
CA ASN A 54 1.84 -14.40 -7.94
C ASN A 54 2.36 -15.62 -7.20
N VAL A 55 1.60 -16.72 -7.27
CA VAL A 55 1.95 -18.00 -6.63
C VAL A 55 3.33 -18.48 -7.09
N ARG A 56 4.12 -18.97 -6.14
CA ARG A 56 5.43 -19.60 -6.36
C ARG A 56 5.53 -20.86 -5.51
N GLY A 57 5.92 -21.98 -6.11
CA GLY A 57 6.04 -23.26 -5.39
C GLY A 57 4.74 -23.74 -4.72
N GLY A 58 3.57 -23.36 -5.24
CA GLY A 58 2.27 -23.67 -4.65
C GLY A 58 1.87 -22.80 -3.45
N ILE A 59 2.67 -21.79 -3.07
CA ILE A 59 2.40 -20.89 -1.96
C ILE A 59 1.93 -19.54 -2.49
N ALA A 60 0.79 -19.06 -1.97
CA ALA A 60 0.26 -17.73 -2.22
C ALA A 60 0.62 -16.79 -1.05
N ILE A 61 1.03 -15.56 -1.37
CA ILE A 61 1.38 -14.55 -0.36
C ILE A 61 0.55 -13.29 -0.63
N VAL A 62 -0.15 -12.84 0.42
CA VAL A 62 -0.84 -11.55 0.45
C VAL A 62 -0.37 -10.78 1.67
N ALA A 63 0.25 -9.64 1.45
CA ALA A 63 0.69 -8.74 2.51
C ALA A 63 -0.24 -7.53 2.58
N VAL A 64 -0.65 -7.17 3.80
CA VAL A 64 -1.49 -6.00 4.07
C VAL A 64 -0.77 -5.09 5.07
N ALA A 65 -0.63 -3.81 4.70
CA ALA A 65 -0.14 -2.77 5.59
C ALA A 65 -1.19 -1.67 5.72
N GLU A 66 -1.47 -1.25 6.96
CA GLU A 66 -2.39 -0.18 7.28
C GLU A 66 -1.66 0.94 8.05
N ARG A 67 -2.04 2.20 7.79
CA ARG A 67 -1.55 3.38 8.50
C ARG A 67 -2.67 4.40 8.69
N GLY A 68 -2.59 5.20 9.75
CA GLY A 68 -3.54 6.25 10.08
C GLY A 68 -4.46 5.89 11.26
N GLU A 69 -5.40 6.77 11.55
CA GLU A 69 -6.33 6.56 12.66
C GLU A 69 -7.28 5.41 12.31
N THR A 70 -7.20 4.30 13.06
CA THR A 70 -8.19 3.22 13.02
C THR A 70 -9.47 3.69 13.72
N GLY A 71 -10.11 4.71 13.15
CA GLY A 71 -11.45 5.13 13.55
C GLY A 71 -12.45 4.08 13.12
N ASN A 72 -12.67 3.08 13.98
CA ASN A 72 -13.74 2.07 13.91
C ASN A 72 -14.08 1.60 12.48
N VAL A 73 -13.08 1.12 11.73
CA VAL A 73 -13.35 0.42 10.48
C VAL A 73 -14.00 -0.89 10.89
N ARG A 74 -15.32 -1.00 10.70
CA ARG A 74 -16.03 -2.27 10.79
C ARG A 74 -15.24 -3.26 9.93
N ARG A 75 -14.60 -4.23 10.56
CA ARG A 75 -14.05 -5.39 9.86
C ARG A 75 -15.27 -6.17 9.40
N ASP A 76 -15.83 -5.79 8.26
CA ASP A 76 -16.87 -6.60 7.63
C ASP A 76 -16.22 -7.93 7.26
N THR A 77 -16.73 -8.97 7.93
CA THR A 77 -16.48 -10.40 7.76
C THR A 77 -16.84 -10.85 6.35
#